data_AF-A0A925VJG7-F1
#
_entry.id   AF-A0A925VJG7-F1
#
_cell.length_a   1.000
_cell.length_b   1.000
_cell.length_c   1.000
_cell.angle_alpha   90.00
_cell.angle_beta   90.00
_cell.angle_gamma   90.00
#
_symmetry.space_group_name_H-M   'P 1'
#
loop_
_entity.id
_entity.type
_entity.pdbx_description
1 polymer ?
#
loop_
_entity_poly.entity_id
_entity_poly.type
_entity_poly.pdbx_seq_one_letter_code
_entity_poly.pdbx_strand_id
1 'polypeptide(L)' 'MADKLRIGVLGMSHDHVWDNLRALNESDGAELVAAADPHPALREKVRSFGVEKVYDDPLQLLDGEKLDAVYVFGDNRSGV' A
#
# COMPACT_ATOMS: atom_id res chain seq x y z
N MET A 1 -14.56 20.48 3.58
CA MET A 1 -13.97 19.20 4.01
C MET A 1 -12.51 19.22 3.58
N ALA A 2 -11.59 18.67 4.36
CA ALA A 2 -10.22 18.48 3.89
C ALA A 2 -10.22 17.35 2.84
N ASP A 3 -9.34 17.43 1.85
CA ASP A 3 -9.16 16.36 0.87
C ASP A 3 -8.61 15.10 1.57
N LYS A 4 -9.03 13.91 1.10
CA LYS A 4 -8.52 12.64 1.62
C LYS A 4 -7.04 12.49 1.28
N LEU A 5 -6.24 12.01 2.24
CA LEU A 5 -4.86 11.65 2.00
C LEU A 5 -4.77 10.42 1.10
N ARG A 6 -3.92 10.50 0.07
CA ARG A 6 -3.68 9.45 -0.91
C ARG A 6 -2.50 8.60 -0.46
N ILE A 7 -2.78 7.40 0.01
CA ILE A 7 -1.80 6.53 0.65
C ILE A 7 -1.41 5.38 -0.28
N GLY A 8 -0.12 5.11 -0.40
CA GLY A 8 0.41 3.87 -0.98
C GLY A 8 0.91 2.91 0.10
N VAL A 9 1.06 1.61 -0.23
CA VAL A 9 1.75 0.64 0.64
C VAL A 9 2.90 -0.03 -0.10
N LEU A 10 4.07 -0.03 0.53
CA LEU A 10 5.32 -0.58 0.00
C LEU A 10 5.77 -1.74 0.90
N GLY A 11 5.80 -2.94 0.33
CA GLY A 11 6.01 -4.18 1.07
C GLY A 11 4.79 -4.55 1.92
N MET A 12 4.49 -5.84 1.96
CA MET A 12 3.33 -6.40 2.68
C MET A 12 3.69 -7.75 3.33
N SER A 13 4.99 -8.00 3.55
CA SER A 13 5.49 -9.23 4.15
C SER A 13 5.27 -9.28 5.67
N HIS A 14 5.15 -8.13 6.32
CA HIS A 14 4.82 -8.03 7.75
C HIS A 14 3.34 -8.28 8.04
N ASP A 15 3.08 -9.01 9.11
CA ASP A 15 1.79 -9.57 9.53
C ASP A 15 0.73 -8.48 9.75
N HIS A 16 1.14 -7.34 10.33
CA HIS A 16 0.24 -6.28 10.77
C HIS A 16 -0.20 -5.33 9.66
N VAL A 17 0.31 -5.46 8.43
CA VAL A 17 -0.09 -4.59 7.32
C VAL A 17 -1.60 -4.67 7.07
N TRP A 18 -2.19 -5.86 7.17
CA TRP A 18 -3.59 -6.11 6.81
C TRP A 18 -4.58 -5.39 7.73
N ASP A 19 -4.30 -5.32 9.03
CA ASP A 19 -5.14 -4.60 9.99
C ASP A 19 -5.04 -3.08 9.77
N ASN A 20 -3.85 -2.59 9.41
CA ASN A 20 -3.65 -1.17 9.05
C ASN A 20 -4.39 -0.80 7.76
N LEU A 21 -4.38 -1.67 6.74
CA LEU A 21 -5.11 -1.42 5.49
C LEU A 21 -6.63 -1.46 5.72
N ARG A 22 -7.13 -2.35 6.59
CA ARG A 22 -8.55 -2.37 6.98
C ARG A 22 -8.94 -1.06 7.67
N ALA A 23 -8.18 -0.64 8.68
CA ALA A 23 -8.44 0.61 9.38
C ALA A 23 -8.35 1.84 8.47
N LEU A 24 -7.43 1.82 7.50
CA LEU A 24 -7.31 2.88 6.49
C LEU A 24 -8.56 2.96 5.60
N ASN A 25 -9.09 1.83 5.14
CA ASN A 25 -10.30 1.79 4.32
C ASN A 25 -11.56 2.22 5.09
N GLU A 26 -11.58 2.04 6.41
CA GLU A 26 -12.66 2.51 7.29
C GLU A 26 -12.53 4.00 7.66
N SER A 27 -11.42 4.65 7.28
CA SER A 27 -11.17 6.07 7.57
C SER A 27 -11.77 6.99 6.51
N ASP A 28 -12.44 8.06 6.97
CA ASP A 28 -12.90 9.15 6.10
C ASP A 28 -11.77 10.11 5.70
N GLY A 29 -10.60 10.03 6.34
CA GLY A 29 -9.49 10.96 6.14
C GLY A 29 -8.48 10.53 5.07
N ALA A 30 -8.55 9.31 4.57
CA ALA A 30 -7.56 8.76 3.65
C ALA A 30 -8.16 7.71 2.71
N GLU A 31 -7.41 7.38 1.65
CA GLU A 31 -7.72 6.31 0.71
C GLU A 31 -6.44 5.54 0.35
N LEU A 32 -6.56 4.23 0.17
CA LEU A 32 -5.48 3.38 -0.32
C LEU A 32 -5.49 3.38 -1.85
N VAL A 33 -4.47 3.98 -2.47
CA VAL A 33 -4.43 4.23 -3.93
C VAL A 33 -3.71 3.12 -4.69
N ALA A 34 -2.59 2.63 -4.14
CA ALA A 34 -1.75 1.65 -4.80
C ALA A 34 -0.94 0.83 -3.79
N ALA A 35 -0.49 -0.34 -4.23
CA ALA A 35 0.35 -1.22 -3.43
C ALA A 35 1.51 -1.81 -4.25
N ALA A 36 2.68 -1.97 -3.63
CA ALA A 36 3.83 -2.61 -4.26
C ALA A 36 4.42 -3.69 -3.37
N ASP A 37 4.65 -4.88 -3.93
CA ASP A 37 5.37 -5.96 -3.25
C ASP A 37 5.94 -6.93 -4.30
N PRO A 38 7.18 -7.43 -4.15
CA PRO A 38 7.77 -8.37 -5.12
C PRO A 38 7.04 -9.72 -5.18
N HIS A 39 6.31 -10.13 -4.14
CA HIS A 39 5.62 -11.41 -4.06
C HIS A 39 4.22 -11.33 -4.70
N PRO A 40 3.95 -12.08 -5.79
CA PRO A 40 2.65 -12.04 -6.48
C PRO A 40 1.46 -12.40 -5.57
N ALA A 41 1.64 -13.31 -4.62
CA ALA A 41 0.58 -13.71 -3.70
C ALA A 41 0.13 -12.57 -2.78
N LEU A 42 1.04 -11.69 -2.37
CA LEU A 42 0.72 -10.52 -1.54
C LEU A 42 0.04 -9.45 -2.37
N ARG A 43 0.47 -9.26 -3.63
CA ARG A 43 -0.22 -8.40 -4.60
C ARG A 43 -1.65 -8.85 -4.88
N GLU A 44 -1.89 -10.16 -4.99
CA GLU A 44 -3.24 -10.67 -5.17
C GLU A 44 -4.10 -10.47 -3.91
N LYS A 45 -3.52 -10.72 -2.72
CA LYS A 45 -4.21 -10.52 -1.45
C LYS A 45 -4.67 -9.08 -1.25
N VAL A 46 -3.82 -8.08 -1.55
CA VAL A 46 -4.18 -6.67 -1.34
C VAL A 46 -5.33 -6.20 -2.25
N ARG A 47 -5.57 -6.87 -3.39
CA ARG A 47 -6.74 -6.57 -4.23
C ARG A 47 -8.06 -6.76 -3.48
N SER A 48 -8.13 -7.66 -2.49
CA SER A 48 -9.33 -7.83 -1.67
C SER A 48 -9.66 -6.62 -0.79
N PHE A 49 -8.73 -5.65 -0.69
CA PHE A 49 -8.93 -4.37 -0.01
C PHE A 49 -9.37 -3.26 -0.98
N GLY A 50 -9.70 -3.59 -2.23
CA GLY A 50 -10.16 -2.62 -3.24
C GLY A 50 -9.04 -1.92 -4.00
N VAL A 51 -7.78 -2.37 -3.86
CA VAL A 51 -6.64 -1.79 -4.58
C VAL A 51 -6.55 -2.38 -5.97
N GLU A 52 -6.79 -1.57 -7.00
CA GLU A 52 -6.67 -2.00 -8.39
C GLU A 52 -5.24 -1.92 -8.91
N LYS A 53 -4.49 -0.90 -8.46
CA LYS A 53 -3.13 -0.60 -8.92
C LYS A 53 -2.09 -1.30 -8.03
N VAL A 54 -1.53 -2.38 -8.56
CA VAL A 54 -0.49 -3.16 -7.88
C VAL A 54 0.75 -3.31 -8.74
N TYR A 55 1.89 -3.12 -8.12
CA TYR A 55 3.21 -3.11 -8.75
C TYR A 55 4.10 -4.16 -8.10
N ASP A 56 5.05 -4.70 -8.84
CA ASP A 56 6.10 -5.58 -8.31
C ASP A 56 7.30 -4.81 -7.76
N ASP A 57 7.45 -3.54 -8.15
CA ASP A 57 8.51 -2.63 -7.74
C ASP A 57 7.94 -1.38 -7.03
N PRO A 58 8.36 -1.08 -5.79
CA PRO A 58 8.03 0.16 -5.08
C PRO A 58 8.33 1.44 -5.87
N LEU A 59 9.44 1.48 -6.64
CA LEU A 59 9.82 2.68 -7.37
C LEU A 59 8.84 2.98 -8.52
N GLN A 60 8.36 1.95 -9.22
CA GLN A 60 7.35 2.13 -10.26
C GLN A 60 6.04 2.70 -9.72
N LEU A 61 5.64 2.27 -8.51
CA LEU A 61 4.48 2.82 -7.83
C LEU A 61 4.70 4.30 -7.49
N LEU A 62 5.86 4.65 -6.92
CA LEU A 62 6.18 6.03 -6.53
C LEU A 62 6.28 6.98 -7.74
N ASP A 63 6.81 6.51 -8.86
CA ASP A 63 6.92 7.28 -10.10
C ASP A 63 5.57 7.39 -10.83
N GLY A 64 4.71 6.38 -10.72
CA GLY A 64 3.45 6.29 -11.45
C GLY A 64 2.26 6.94 -10.75
N GLU A 65 2.30 7.06 -9.43
CA GLU A 65 1.13 7.46 -8.62
C GLU A 65 1.35 8.76 -7.86
N LYS A 66 0.32 9.61 -7.85
CA LYS A 66 0.30 10.78 -6.98
C LYS A 66 -0.14 10.36 -5.58
N LEU A 67 0.81 10.38 -4.65
CA LEU A 67 0.62 10.00 -3.24
C LEU A 67 1.01 11.15 -2.32
N ASP A 68 0.34 11.23 -1.17
CA ASP A 68 0.69 12.15 -0.09
C ASP A 68 1.63 11.48 0.94
N ALA A 69 1.49 10.17 1.13
CA ALA A 69 2.34 9.38 2.01
C ALA A 69 2.32 7.89 1.63
N VAL A 70 3.21 7.11 2.26
CA VAL A 70 3.27 5.66 2.11
C VAL A 70 3.37 4.95 3.46
N TYR A 71 2.78 3.77 3.54
CA TYR A 71 3.11 2.75 4.53
C TYR A 71 4.27 1.89 4.03
N VAL A 72 5.20 1.55 4.93
CA VAL A 72 6.35 0.70 4.62
C VAL A 72 6.31 -0.53 5.53
N PHE A 73 6.05 -1.70 4.94
CA PHE A 73 5.96 -3.00 5.62
C PHE A 73 6.83 -4.07 4.93
N GLY A 74 7.94 -3.64 4.31
CA GLY A 74 8.97 -4.50 3.69
C GLY A 74 9.85 -5.25 4.71
N ASP A 75 10.77 -6.10 4.24
CA ASP A 75 11.68 -6.86 5.11
C ASP A 75 12.75 -5.93 5.72
N ASN A 76 12.81 -5.92 7.06
CA ASN A 76 13.76 -5.12 7.85
C ASN A 76 15.23 -5.36 7.47
N ARG A 77 15.56 -6.56 7.00
CA ARG A 77 16.93 -6.96 6.63
C ARG A 77 17.35 -6.39 5.29
N SER A 78 16.44 -6.34 4.32
CA SER A 78 16.75 -5.88 2.97
C SER A 78 16.68 -4.36 2.83
N GLY A 79 16.01 -3.65 3.75
CA GLY A 79 15.97 -2.19 3.77
C GLY A 79 15.27 -1.57 2.55
N VAL A 80 14.39 -2.35 1.93
CA VAL A 80 13.55 -1.99 0.77
C VAL A 80 12.08 -2.20 1.10
#